data_AF-A0A0Q0I224-F1
#
_entry.id   AF-A0A0Q0I224-F1
#
_cell.length_a   1.000
_cell.length_b   1.000
_cell.length_c   1.000
_cell.angle_alpha   90.00
_cell.angle_beta   90.00
_cell.angle_gamma   90.00
#
_symmetry.space_group_name_H-M   'P 1'
#
loop_
_entity.id
_entity.type
_entity.pdbx_description
1 polymer ?
#
loop_
_entity_poly.entity_id
_entity_poly.type
_entity_poly.pdbx_seq_one_letter_code
_entity_poly.pdbx_strand_id
1 'polypeptide(L)'
;MNIQTLLSEIKQAKKRRVIFDYHPSPVSSVDVMAKDWKPTLALLHGLFKSLKAKNSSIKITWWGQIFITPENSNTAFELALGYKLVNVEMHDVHTLMREQDFIILRPATPYYTVSLRAHRNSTKWKDIPFNIGCDSAEKLATALHLDMLIKIKSYSSAGLQIEKISLSDDDLLAALHYGAAKFGNNSQFYSISSVVLNSMRRWKVELIENQITVQTQHPIKSRTFQLNDKEVMFLRSLLPSIVCEPE
;
A
#
# COMPACT_ATOMS: atom_id res chain seq x y z
N MET A 1 0.08 9.86 -19.26
CA MET A 1 1.29 9.93 -18.41
C MET A 1 2.43 9.10 -19.02
N ASN A 2 3.68 9.57 -19.01
CA ASN A 2 4.83 8.80 -19.50
C ASN A 2 5.15 7.63 -18.54
N ILE A 3 5.71 6.52 -19.04
CA ILE A 3 6.18 5.38 -18.23
C ILE A 3 7.27 5.79 -17.22
N GLN A 4 8.18 6.69 -17.60
CA GLN A 4 9.21 7.19 -16.69
C GLN A 4 8.60 7.92 -15.48
N THR A 5 7.53 8.69 -15.70
CA THR A 5 6.78 9.36 -14.63
C THR A 5 6.13 8.34 -13.69
N LEU A 6 5.47 7.30 -14.24
CA LEU A 6 4.89 6.20 -13.45
C LEU A 6 5.95 5.54 -12.55
N LEU A 7 7.11 5.20 -13.11
CA LEU A 7 8.20 4.58 -12.33
C LEU A 7 8.78 5.54 -11.27
N SER A 8 8.82 6.84 -11.55
CA SER A 8 9.23 7.86 -10.57
C SER A 8 8.24 7.92 -9.41
N GLU A 9 6.93 7.91 -9.68
CA GLU A 9 5.89 7.88 -8.65
C GLU A 9 6.02 6.64 -7.75
N ILE A 10 6.33 5.46 -8.32
CA ILE A 10 6.60 4.24 -7.54
C ILE A 10 7.82 4.39 -6.63
N LYS A 11 8.90 4.97 -7.15
CA LYS A 11 10.12 5.22 -6.36
C LYS A 11 9.88 6.21 -5.22
N GLN A 12 9.10 7.27 -5.47
CA GLN A 12 8.73 8.24 -4.45
C GLN A 12 7.82 7.60 -3.40
N ALA A 13 6.81 6.84 -3.83
CA ALA A 13 5.93 6.10 -2.93
C ALA A 13 6.72 5.17 -2.01
N LYS A 14 7.67 4.37 -2.54
CA LYS A 14 8.51 3.50 -1.71
C LYS A 14 9.23 4.24 -0.57
N LYS A 15 9.67 5.49 -0.80
CA LYS A 15 10.29 6.30 0.25
C LYS A 15 9.29 6.78 1.32
N ARG A 16 8.06 7.07 0.92
CA ARG A 16 6.98 7.54 1.82
C ARG A 16 6.40 6.41 2.67
N ARG A 17 6.38 5.20 2.12
CA ARG A 17 5.84 3.98 2.75
C ARG A 17 6.63 3.49 3.98
N VAL A 18 7.71 4.16 4.37
CA VAL A 18 8.42 3.87 5.64
C VAL A 18 7.52 3.99 6.86
N ILE A 19 6.43 4.74 6.77
CA ILE A 19 5.45 4.87 7.85
C ILE A 19 4.57 3.63 8.01
N PHE A 20 4.51 2.72 7.03
CA PHE A 20 3.57 1.61 7.04
C PHE A 20 3.91 0.48 8.00
N ASP A 21 5.13 0.45 8.54
CA ASP A 21 5.47 -0.38 9.71
C ASP A 21 4.68 0.04 10.96
N TYR A 22 4.11 1.25 10.97
CA TYR A 22 3.30 1.83 12.04
C TYR A 22 1.82 1.96 11.66
N HIS A 23 1.41 1.48 10.48
CA HIS A 23 0.06 1.64 9.96
C HIS A 23 -0.78 0.38 10.22
N PRO A 24 -2.03 0.49 10.73
CA PRO A 24 -2.86 -0.66 11.09
C PRO A 24 -3.34 -1.48 9.87
N SER A 25 -3.32 -0.90 8.68
CA SER A 25 -3.80 -1.55 7.45
C SER A 25 -2.90 -1.15 6.28
N PRO A 26 -1.75 -1.81 6.07
CA PRO A 26 -0.84 -1.46 5.00
C PRO A 26 -1.52 -1.61 3.63
N VAL A 27 -1.30 -0.64 2.75
CA VAL A 27 -1.90 -0.66 1.40
C VAL A 27 -1.07 -1.52 0.45
N SER A 28 -1.72 -2.16 -0.52
CA SER A 28 -1.02 -3.03 -1.47
C SER A 28 -0.10 -2.24 -2.40
N SER A 29 1.09 -2.75 -2.73
CA SER A 29 1.97 -2.08 -3.70
C SER A 29 3.08 -2.99 -4.22
N VAL A 30 4.22 -2.39 -4.61
CA VAL A 30 5.49 -3.02 -4.95
C VAL A 30 6.35 -3.19 -3.67
N ASP A 31 6.06 -4.23 -2.91
CA ASP A 31 6.69 -4.56 -1.63
C ASP A 31 7.73 -5.67 -1.83
N VAL A 32 8.88 -5.29 -2.40
CA VAL A 32 9.98 -6.21 -2.77
C VAL A 32 11.30 -5.86 -2.05
N MET A 33 12.14 -6.87 -1.85
CA MET A 33 13.45 -6.71 -1.19
C MET A 33 14.37 -5.79 -2.01
N ALA A 34 15.35 -5.18 -1.35
CA ALA A 34 16.29 -4.26 -2.00
C ALA A 34 17.00 -4.89 -3.21
N LYS A 35 17.41 -6.16 -3.10
CA LYS A 35 18.07 -6.92 -4.19
C LYS A 35 17.22 -7.03 -5.46
N ASP A 36 15.89 -7.17 -5.29
CA ASP A 36 14.96 -7.41 -6.41
C ASP A 36 14.32 -6.11 -6.90
N TRP A 37 14.66 -4.97 -6.31
CA TRP A 37 14.09 -3.67 -6.66
C TRP A 37 14.39 -3.26 -8.11
N LYS A 38 15.66 -3.35 -8.53
CA LYS A 38 16.06 -2.97 -9.89
C LYS A 38 15.44 -3.89 -10.95
N PRO A 39 15.47 -5.23 -10.81
CA PRO A 39 14.69 -6.13 -11.68
C PRO A 39 13.19 -5.82 -11.69
N THR A 40 12.60 -5.50 -10.53
CA THR A 40 11.16 -5.17 -10.43
C THR A 40 10.81 -3.90 -11.21
N LEU A 41 11.66 -2.88 -11.18
CA LEU A 41 11.46 -1.68 -12.01
C LEU A 41 11.54 -1.97 -13.50
N ALA A 42 12.42 -2.89 -13.93
CA ALA A 42 12.50 -3.32 -15.33
C ALA A 42 11.25 -4.10 -15.76
N LEU A 43 10.76 -5.00 -14.89
CA LEU A 43 9.49 -5.70 -15.08
C LEU A 43 8.32 -4.71 -15.22
N LEU A 44 8.19 -3.76 -14.30
CA LEU A 44 7.15 -2.74 -14.33
C LEU A 44 7.23 -1.85 -15.58
N HIS A 45 8.43 -1.49 -16.02
CA HIS A 45 8.62 -0.76 -17.27
C HIS A 45 8.05 -1.53 -18.47
N GLY A 46 8.43 -2.81 -18.62
CA GLY A 46 7.92 -3.67 -19.69
C GLY A 46 6.41 -3.87 -19.61
N LEU A 47 5.91 -4.17 -18.41
CA LEU A 47 4.49 -4.36 -18.13
C LEU A 47 3.67 -3.12 -18.49
N PHE A 48 4.09 -1.93 -18.07
CA PHE A 48 3.40 -0.68 -18.37
C PHE A 48 3.44 -0.32 -19.84
N LYS A 49 4.54 -0.63 -20.54
CA LYS A 49 4.63 -0.45 -21.99
C LYS A 49 3.61 -1.34 -22.71
N SER A 50 3.58 -2.62 -22.39
CA SER A 50 2.66 -3.59 -23.01
C SER A 50 1.19 -3.31 -22.67
N LEU A 51 0.87 -2.91 -21.44
CA LEU A 51 -0.51 -2.56 -21.06
C LEU A 51 -1.00 -1.27 -21.76
N LYS A 52 -0.15 -0.26 -21.91
CA LYS A 52 -0.49 0.95 -22.67
C LYS A 52 -0.70 0.68 -24.16
N ALA A 53 0.10 -0.22 -24.74
CA ALA A 53 -0.11 -0.66 -26.13
C ALA A 53 -1.45 -1.40 -26.32
N LYS A 54 -2.04 -1.91 -25.23
CA LYS A 54 -3.39 -2.50 -25.17
C LYS A 54 -4.43 -1.50 -24.65
N ASN A 55 -4.21 -0.20 -24.89
CA ASN A 55 -5.08 0.91 -24.51
C ASN A 55 -5.51 0.96 -23.03
N SER A 56 -4.73 0.37 -22.13
CA SER A 56 -5.01 0.44 -20.70
C SER A 56 -4.42 1.72 -20.10
N SER A 57 -5.21 2.44 -19.32
CA SER A 57 -4.73 3.55 -18.51
C SER A 57 -4.14 3.04 -17.20
N ILE A 58 -3.14 3.76 -16.67
CA ILE A 58 -2.43 3.37 -15.44
C ILE A 58 -2.40 4.58 -14.52
N LYS A 59 -2.85 4.40 -13.28
CA LYS A 59 -2.88 5.41 -12.21
C LYS A 59 -2.11 4.87 -11.01
N ILE A 60 -1.30 5.72 -10.39
CA ILE A 60 -0.53 5.39 -9.19
C ILE A 60 -0.92 6.38 -8.09
N THR A 61 -1.27 5.86 -6.92
CA THR A 61 -1.65 6.69 -5.77
C THR A 61 -0.41 7.26 -5.08
N TRP A 62 -0.62 8.24 -4.20
CA TRP A 62 0.45 8.78 -3.33
C TRP A 62 1.24 7.69 -2.61
N TRP A 63 0.54 6.66 -2.14
CA TRP A 63 1.08 5.51 -1.43
C TRP A 63 1.61 4.38 -2.32
N GLY A 64 1.55 4.53 -3.65
CA GLY A 64 2.16 3.62 -4.61
C GLY A 64 1.30 2.42 -5.01
N GLN A 65 -0.01 2.43 -4.71
CA GLN A 65 -0.93 1.45 -5.29
C GLN A 65 -1.02 1.68 -6.79
N ILE A 66 -0.93 0.60 -7.56
CA ILE A 66 -0.97 0.65 -9.02
C ILE A 66 -2.35 0.21 -9.47
N PHE A 67 -3.04 1.08 -10.19
CA PHE A 67 -4.35 0.80 -10.77
C PHE A 67 -4.26 0.79 -12.30
N ILE A 68 -4.81 -0.24 -12.92
CA ILE A 68 -4.89 -0.41 -14.36
C ILE A 68 -6.36 -0.42 -14.77
N THR A 69 -6.74 0.44 -15.70
CA THR A 69 -8.11 0.48 -16.23
C THR A 69 -8.06 0.21 -17.74
N PRO A 70 -8.55 -0.94 -18.22
CA PRO A 70 -8.70 -1.21 -19.65
C PRO A 70 -9.55 -0.15 -20.34
N GLU A 71 -9.34 0.05 -21.63
CA GLU A 71 -10.11 0.98 -22.44
C GLU A 71 -11.62 0.70 -22.32
N ASN A 72 -12.43 1.76 -22.27
CA ASN A 72 -13.90 1.68 -22.18
C ASN A 72 -14.43 0.90 -20.95
N SER A 73 -13.60 0.67 -19.93
CA SER A 73 -13.99 0.04 -18.67
C SER A 73 -14.18 1.08 -17.58
N ASN A 74 -15.27 0.95 -16.82
CA ASN A 74 -15.51 1.69 -15.58
C ASN A 74 -15.01 0.93 -14.34
N THR A 75 -14.26 -0.16 -14.52
CA THR A 75 -13.65 -0.94 -13.44
C THR A 75 -12.14 -0.94 -13.60
N ALA A 76 -11.45 -0.38 -12.63
CA ALA A 76 -10.01 -0.49 -12.49
C ALA A 76 -9.61 -1.79 -11.78
N PHE A 77 -8.36 -2.20 -11.96
CA PHE A 77 -7.75 -3.34 -11.31
C PHE A 77 -6.51 -2.90 -10.56
N GLU A 78 -6.41 -3.29 -9.29
CA GLU A 78 -5.25 -3.04 -8.46
C GLU A 78 -4.20 -4.13 -8.69
N LEU A 79 -2.97 -3.70 -8.91
CA LEU A 79 -1.80 -4.54 -9.14
C LEU A 79 -0.82 -4.38 -7.97
N ALA A 80 -0.41 -5.51 -7.41
CA ALA A 80 0.60 -5.59 -6.36
C ALA A 80 1.72 -6.56 -6.75
N LEU A 81 2.94 -6.27 -6.32
CA LEU A 81 4.11 -7.10 -6.55
C LEU A 81 4.82 -7.30 -5.21
N GLY A 82 5.16 -8.54 -4.87
CA GLY A 82 5.80 -8.83 -3.59
C GLY A 82 6.14 -10.29 -3.47
N TYR A 83 6.18 -10.79 -2.23
CA TYR A 83 6.40 -12.20 -1.97
C TYR A 83 5.23 -12.81 -1.21
N LYS A 84 4.97 -14.08 -1.49
CA LYS A 84 4.06 -14.90 -0.71
C LYS A 84 4.78 -16.15 -0.25
N LEU A 85 4.42 -16.60 0.94
CA LEU A 85 4.83 -17.90 1.44
C LEU A 85 3.96 -18.96 0.76
N VAL A 86 4.54 -20.12 0.49
CA VAL A 86 3.74 -21.30 0.15
C VAL A 86 2.89 -21.59 1.38
N ASN A 87 1.56 -21.51 1.24
CA ASN A 87 0.66 -21.95 2.30
C ASN A 87 0.88 -23.46 2.46
N VAL A 88 1.38 -23.88 3.62
CA VAL A 88 1.20 -25.28 4.05
C VAL A 88 -0.30 -25.44 4.33
N GLU A 89 -0.96 -26.42 3.72
CA GLU A 89 -2.38 -26.61 3.95
C GLU A 89 -2.62 -26.94 5.42
N MET A 90 -3.67 -26.36 6.04
CA MET A 90 -4.01 -26.65 7.44
C MET A 90 -4.31 -28.13 7.66
N HIS A 91 -4.76 -28.84 6.63
CA HIS A 91 -4.96 -30.29 6.66
C HIS A 91 -3.64 -31.06 6.87
N ASP A 92 -2.57 -30.62 6.23
CA ASP A 92 -1.23 -31.19 6.40
C ASP A 92 -0.70 -30.93 7.82
N VAL A 93 -0.94 -29.73 8.35
CA VAL A 93 -0.56 -29.38 9.73
C VAL A 93 -1.29 -30.25 10.74
N HIS A 94 -2.61 -30.43 10.61
CA HIS A 94 -3.39 -31.28 11.52
C HIS A 94 -2.95 -32.75 11.47
N THR A 95 -2.50 -33.23 10.31
CA THR A 95 -1.99 -34.60 10.15
C THR A 95 -0.62 -34.73 10.82
N LEU A 96 0.29 -33.78 10.56
CA LEU A 96 1.61 -33.71 11.19
C LEU A 96 1.52 -33.60 12.72
N MET A 97 0.49 -32.92 13.25
CA MET A 97 0.29 -32.77 14.71
C MET A 97 -0.21 -34.05 15.38
N ARG A 98 -0.78 -35.00 14.62
CA ARG A 98 -1.16 -36.32 15.17
C ARG A 98 0.03 -37.27 15.26
N GLU A 99 1.05 -37.05 14.44
CA GLU A 99 2.20 -37.95 14.30
C GLU A 99 3.42 -37.50 15.10
N GLN A 100 3.51 -36.21 15.47
CA GLN A 100 4.66 -35.64 16.16
C GLN A 100 4.23 -34.69 17.28
N ASP A 101 4.84 -34.83 18.46
CA ASP A 101 4.61 -33.94 19.62
C ASP A 101 5.07 -32.50 19.34
N PHE A 102 6.01 -32.32 18.42
CA PHE A 102 6.52 -31.02 18.00
C PHE A 102 6.76 -30.97 16.49
N ILE A 103 6.19 -29.97 15.83
CA ILE A 103 6.43 -29.69 14.40
C ILE A 103 7.36 -28.49 14.29
N ILE A 104 8.53 -28.70 13.69
CA ILE A 104 9.37 -27.60 13.24
C ILE A 104 8.80 -27.09 11.92
N LEU A 105 8.04 -26.00 11.98
CA LEU A 105 7.63 -25.27 10.78
C LEU A 105 8.88 -24.64 10.16
N ARG A 106 9.43 -25.26 9.12
CA ARG A 106 10.47 -24.61 8.32
C ARG A 106 9.82 -23.42 7.60
N PRO A 107 10.37 -22.20 7.72
CA PRO A 107 9.84 -21.06 6.98
C PRO A 107 9.86 -21.40 5.49
N ALA A 108 8.67 -21.42 4.87
CA ALA A 108 8.54 -21.69 3.45
C ALA A 108 9.39 -20.68 2.67
N THR A 109 10.05 -21.14 1.60
CA THR A 109 10.80 -20.20 0.76
C THR A 109 9.79 -19.28 0.08
N PRO A 110 9.86 -17.95 0.31
CA PRO A 110 8.93 -17.02 -0.30
C PRO A 110 9.13 -17.02 -1.82
N TYR A 111 8.03 -17.06 -2.58
CA TYR A 111 8.05 -16.91 -4.03
C TYR A 111 7.60 -15.49 -4.42
N TYR A 112 8.20 -14.97 -5.48
CA TYR A 112 7.81 -13.68 -6.04
C TYR A 112 6.46 -13.82 -6.74
N THR A 113 5.56 -12.88 -6.47
CA THR A 113 4.18 -12.90 -6.98
C THR A 113 3.80 -11.57 -7.59
N VAL A 114 3.01 -11.65 -8.66
CA VAL A 114 2.25 -10.54 -9.21
C VAL A 114 0.78 -10.80 -8.91
N SER A 115 0.17 -9.93 -8.13
CA SER A 115 -1.18 -10.07 -7.66
C SER A 115 -2.10 -9.05 -8.33
N LEU A 116 -3.29 -9.48 -8.73
CA LEU A 116 -4.28 -8.62 -9.38
C LEU A 116 -5.65 -8.80 -8.72
N ARG A 117 -6.33 -7.70 -8.38
CA ARG A 117 -7.75 -7.71 -8.01
C ARG A 117 -8.51 -6.61 -8.73
N ALA A 118 -9.81 -6.78 -8.93
CA ALA A 118 -10.63 -5.67 -9.37
C ALA A 118 -10.77 -4.66 -8.21
N HIS A 119 -10.80 -3.37 -8.48
CA HIS A 119 -11.00 -2.33 -7.46
C HIS A 119 -12.51 -2.22 -7.15
N ARG A 120 -13.00 -3.22 -6.43
CA ARG A 120 -14.42 -3.43 -6.09
C ARG A 120 -14.53 -4.11 -4.74
N ASN A 121 -15.65 -3.86 -4.05
CA ASN A 121 -15.99 -4.54 -2.80
C ASN A 121 -15.99 -6.07 -2.99
N SER A 122 -15.49 -6.78 -1.97
CA SER A 122 -15.54 -8.24 -1.87
C SER A 122 -14.83 -9.01 -2.99
N THR A 123 -13.92 -8.38 -3.72
CA THR A 123 -13.10 -9.07 -4.72
C THR A 123 -11.80 -9.60 -4.13
N LYS A 124 -11.42 -10.80 -4.56
CA LYS A 124 -10.22 -11.48 -4.09
C LYS A 124 -9.03 -11.21 -5.01
N TRP A 125 -7.85 -11.17 -4.40
CA TRP A 125 -6.58 -11.18 -5.11
C TRP A 125 -6.42 -12.49 -5.89
N LYS A 126 -6.06 -12.38 -7.17
CA LYS A 126 -5.51 -13.47 -7.96
C LYS A 126 -4.00 -13.33 -7.92
N ASP A 127 -3.33 -14.33 -7.37
CA ASP A 127 -1.87 -14.36 -7.28
C ASP A 127 -1.29 -15.15 -8.44
N ILE A 128 -0.27 -14.58 -9.08
CA ILE A 128 0.42 -15.19 -10.21
C ILE A 128 1.88 -15.31 -9.80
N PRO A 129 2.37 -16.53 -9.50
CA PRO A 129 3.80 -16.77 -9.29
C PRO A 129 4.58 -16.28 -10.51
N PHE A 130 5.70 -15.60 -10.27
CA PHE A 130 6.49 -14.99 -11.34
C PHE A 130 7.98 -15.06 -11.03
N ASN A 131 8.77 -15.60 -11.95
CA ASN A 131 10.23 -15.62 -11.86
C ASN A 131 10.81 -14.37 -12.52
N ILE A 132 11.18 -13.38 -11.71
CA ILE A 132 11.65 -12.07 -12.15
C ILE A 132 12.91 -12.10 -13.05
N GLY A 133 13.70 -13.17 -12.99
CA GLY A 133 14.91 -13.33 -13.80
C GLY A 133 14.70 -14.01 -15.15
N CYS A 134 13.59 -14.72 -15.33
CA CYS A 134 13.36 -15.58 -16.50
C CYS A 134 12.10 -15.22 -17.28
N ASP A 135 11.07 -14.70 -16.62
CA ASP A 135 9.75 -14.55 -17.21
C ASP A 135 9.59 -13.25 -18.01
N SER A 136 8.81 -13.32 -19.08
CA SER A 136 8.56 -12.18 -19.97
C SER A 136 7.46 -11.26 -19.43
N ALA A 137 7.80 -9.98 -19.27
CA ALA A 137 6.86 -8.92 -18.90
C ALA A 137 5.70 -8.78 -19.91
N GLU A 138 5.95 -9.03 -21.19
CA GLU A 138 4.94 -8.94 -22.25
C GLU A 138 3.92 -10.10 -22.18
N LYS A 139 4.40 -11.32 -21.91
CA LYS A 139 3.52 -12.48 -21.71
C LYS A 139 2.64 -12.25 -20.49
N LEU A 140 3.22 -11.77 -19.38
CA LEU A 140 2.48 -11.40 -18.18
C LEU A 140 1.43 -10.32 -18.46
N ALA A 141 1.80 -9.24 -19.18
CA ALA A 141 0.87 -8.17 -19.53
C ALA A 141 -0.32 -8.67 -20.35
N THR A 142 -0.07 -9.59 -21.28
CA THR A 142 -1.13 -10.19 -22.11
C THR A 142 -2.06 -11.06 -21.27
N ALA A 143 -1.52 -11.89 -20.39
CA ALA A 143 -2.32 -12.71 -19.48
C ALA A 143 -3.18 -11.84 -18.54
N LEU A 144 -2.58 -10.83 -17.90
CA LEU A 144 -3.29 -9.90 -17.03
C LEU A 144 -4.39 -9.15 -17.77
N HIS A 145 -4.12 -8.67 -18.99
CA HIS A 145 -5.11 -7.95 -19.78
C HIS A 145 -6.30 -8.83 -20.16
N LEU A 146 -6.04 -10.08 -20.56
CA LEU A 146 -7.11 -11.04 -20.88
C LEU A 146 -7.96 -11.37 -19.64
N ASP A 147 -7.32 -11.59 -18.49
CA ASP A 147 -8.03 -11.78 -17.22
C ASP A 147 -8.93 -10.59 -16.85
N MET A 148 -8.42 -9.36 -17.03
CA MET A 148 -9.20 -8.14 -16.78
C MET A 148 -10.44 -8.09 -17.68
N LEU A 149 -10.29 -8.32 -18.98
CA LEU A 149 -11.40 -8.30 -19.94
C LEU A 149 -12.46 -9.38 -19.64
N ILE A 150 -12.04 -10.59 -19.25
CA ILE A 150 -12.96 -11.67 -18.85
C ILE A 150 -13.75 -11.24 -17.61
N LYS A 151 -13.07 -10.70 -16.59
CA LYS A 151 -13.73 -10.25 -15.36
C LYS A 151 -14.68 -9.10 -15.58
N ILE A 152 -14.33 -8.12 -16.42
CA ILE A 152 -15.20 -6.99 -16.75
C ILE A 152 -16.54 -7.46 -17.29
N LYS A 153 -16.57 -8.48 -18.16
CA LYS A 153 -17.81 -9.05 -18.70
C LYS A 153 -18.73 -9.64 -17.63
N SER A 154 -18.20 -10.01 -16.46
CA SER A 154 -18.98 -10.56 -15.34
C SER A 154 -19.54 -9.50 -14.40
N TYR A 155 -19.21 -8.21 -14.59
CA TYR A 155 -19.62 -7.15 -13.69
C TYR A 155 -20.80 -6.35 -14.26
N SER A 156 -21.85 -6.19 -13.44
CA SER A 156 -23.07 -5.46 -13.81
C SER A 156 -23.06 -3.98 -13.43
N SER A 157 -22.08 -3.53 -12.66
CA SER A 157 -21.96 -2.14 -12.20
C SER A 157 -20.53 -1.62 -12.35
N ALA A 158 -20.32 -0.31 -12.19
CA ALA A 158 -18.99 0.29 -12.19
C ALA A 158 -18.16 -0.14 -10.96
N GLY A 159 -16.85 0.02 -11.05
CA GLY A 159 -15.93 -0.18 -9.92
C GLY A 159 -15.91 1.01 -8.97
N LEU A 160 -15.10 0.91 -7.92
CA LEU A 160 -14.87 2.00 -6.98
C LEU A 160 -14.04 3.11 -7.63
N GLN A 161 -14.25 4.35 -7.18
CA GLN A 161 -13.41 5.46 -7.61
C GLN A 161 -11.98 5.29 -7.06
N ILE A 162 -11.02 5.83 -7.81
CA ILE A 162 -9.62 5.87 -7.40
C ILE A 162 -9.27 7.31 -7.07
N GLU A 163 -8.99 7.59 -5.82
CA GLU A 163 -8.41 8.86 -5.39
C GLU A 163 -6.90 8.80 -5.59
N LYS A 164 -6.31 9.80 -6.27
CA LYS A 164 -4.85 9.82 -6.48
C LYS A 164 -4.13 10.14 -5.17
N ILE A 165 -4.73 11.04 -4.40
CA ILE A 165 -4.25 11.56 -3.15
C ILE A 165 -5.39 11.38 -2.16
N SER A 166 -5.15 10.59 -1.14
CA SER A 166 -6.02 10.45 0.02
C SER A 166 -5.12 10.42 1.26
N LEU A 167 -5.56 11.08 2.32
CA LEU A 167 -4.94 11.00 3.63
C LEU A 167 -6.01 10.56 4.61
N SER A 168 -5.77 9.46 5.29
CA SER A 168 -6.59 9.00 6.41
C SER A 168 -5.99 9.42 7.75
N ASP A 169 -6.81 9.40 8.81
CA ASP A 169 -6.33 9.56 10.19
C ASP A 169 -5.23 8.53 10.52
N ASP A 170 -5.36 7.31 9.99
CA ASP A 170 -4.40 6.22 10.21
C ASP A 170 -3.06 6.51 9.51
N ASP A 171 -3.05 7.15 8.34
CA ASP A 171 -1.83 7.61 7.66
C ASP A 171 -1.11 8.69 8.47
N LEU A 172 -1.86 9.66 9.00
CA LEU A 172 -1.31 10.72 9.85
C LEU A 172 -0.75 10.12 11.14
N LEU A 173 -1.51 9.25 11.81
CA LEU A 173 -1.05 8.53 13.00
C LEU A 173 0.23 7.73 12.76
N ALA A 174 0.29 6.98 11.66
CA ALA A 174 1.48 6.22 11.28
C ALA A 174 2.69 7.14 11.08
N ALA A 175 2.51 8.30 10.45
CA ALA A 175 3.57 9.29 10.31
C ALA A 175 4.03 9.89 11.65
N LEU A 176 3.11 10.08 12.61
CA LEU A 176 3.44 10.55 13.96
C LEU A 176 4.21 9.49 14.76
N HIS A 177 3.78 8.24 14.72
CA HIS A 177 4.49 7.14 15.37
C HIS A 177 5.88 6.92 14.76
N TYR A 178 6.01 6.98 13.44
CA TYR A 178 7.30 6.94 12.76
C TYR A 178 8.18 8.14 13.14
N GLY A 179 7.60 9.34 13.21
CA GLY A 179 8.28 10.54 13.71
C GLY A 179 8.81 10.36 15.14
N ALA A 180 7.99 9.81 16.04
CA ALA A 180 8.37 9.54 17.42
C ALA A 180 9.57 8.59 17.49
N ALA A 181 9.54 7.50 16.72
CA ALA A 181 10.65 6.55 16.64
C ALA A 181 11.93 7.17 16.06
N LYS A 182 11.80 8.10 15.11
CA LYS A 182 12.93 8.75 14.43
C LYS A 182 13.57 9.88 15.25
N PHE A 183 12.77 10.70 15.92
CA PHE A 183 13.23 11.90 16.65
C PHE A 183 13.39 11.66 18.15
N GLY A 184 12.85 10.57 18.68
CA GLY A 184 12.99 10.16 20.07
C GLY A 184 12.14 10.99 21.05
N ASN A 185 12.38 10.74 22.34
CA ASN A 185 11.47 11.12 23.44
C ASN A 185 11.29 12.63 23.63
N ASN A 186 12.22 13.44 23.12
CA ASN A 186 12.17 14.90 23.25
C ASN A 186 11.34 15.58 22.15
N SER A 187 10.82 14.82 21.18
CA SER A 187 10.02 15.35 20.07
C SER A 187 8.54 15.50 20.45
N GLN A 188 7.86 16.43 19.78
CA GLN A 188 6.40 16.52 19.90
C GLN A 188 5.72 15.26 19.37
N PHE A 189 6.30 14.61 18.36
CA PHE A 189 5.82 13.33 17.88
C PHE A 189 5.75 12.26 18.98
N TYR A 190 6.76 12.17 19.84
CA TYR A 190 6.74 11.24 20.97
C TYR A 190 5.65 11.60 21.99
N SER A 191 5.50 12.88 22.31
CA SER A 191 4.44 13.37 23.20
C SER A 191 3.04 13.01 22.67
N ILE A 192 2.80 13.24 21.37
CA ILE A 192 1.53 12.91 20.70
C ILE A 192 1.32 11.40 20.69
N SER A 193 2.31 10.64 20.22
CA SER A 193 2.28 9.18 20.14
C SER A 193 1.98 8.54 21.50
N SER A 194 2.59 9.05 22.57
CA SER A 194 2.35 8.57 23.94
C SER A 194 0.91 8.81 24.39
N VAL A 195 0.30 9.93 24.03
CA VAL A 195 -1.11 10.21 24.34
C VAL A 195 -2.05 9.26 23.59
N VAL A 196 -1.76 9.01 22.32
CA VAL A 196 -2.57 8.12 21.48
C VAL A 196 -2.47 6.67 21.99
N LEU A 197 -1.25 6.16 22.22
CA LEU A 197 -1.01 4.77 22.62
C LEU A 197 -1.47 4.45 24.05
N ASN A 198 -1.44 5.42 24.98
CA ASN A 198 -1.88 5.21 26.37
C ASN A 198 -3.42 5.16 26.53
N SER A 199 -4.16 5.05 25.44
CA SER A 199 -5.61 5.04 25.43
C SER A 199 -6.12 3.78 24.73
N MET A 200 -7.06 3.08 25.36
CA MET A 200 -7.81 2.00 24.69
C MET A 200 -8.85 2.52 23.68
N ARG A 201 -8.85 3.83 23.36
CA ARG A 201 -9.85 4.48 22.51
C ARG A 201 -9.24 4.92 21.20
N ARG A 202 -10.06 4.90 20.15
CA ARG A 202 -9.72 5.49 18.86
C ARG A 202 -9.63 7.01 18.98
N TRP A 203 -8.49 7.55 18.59
CA TRP A 203 -8.27 8.98 18.44
C TRP A 203 -8.51 9.38 16.98
N LYS A 204 -9.19 10.51 16.78
CA LYS A 204 -9.12 11.27 15.55
C LYS A 204 -7.93 12.22 15.64
N VAL A 205 -7.24 12.42 14.54
CA VAL A 205 -6.08 13.31 14.48
C VAL A 205 -6.25 14.25 13.31
N GLU A 206 -6.14 15.54 13.60
CA GLU A 206 -6.24 16.59 12.61
C GLU A 206 -4.94 17.41 12.61
N LEU A 207 -4.44 17.70 11.41
CA LEU A 207 -3.27 18.56 11.19
C LEU A 207 -3.76 19.84 10.52
N ILE A 208 -3.65 20.96 11.22
CA ILE A 208 -3.95 22.31 10.70
C ILE A 208 -2.68 23.12 10.81
N GLU A 209 -2.14 23.55 9.67
CA GLU A 209 -0.87 24.27 9.56
C GLU A 209 0.31 23.56 10.27
N ASN A 210 0.66 24.01 11.47
CA ASN A 210 1.72 23.48 12.33
C ASN A 210 1.19 22.95 13.67
N GLN A 211 -0.13 22.78 13.80
CA GLN A 211 -0.79 22.26 14.98
C GLN A 211 -1.42 20.90 14.71
N ILE A 212 -1.23 19.98 15.67
CA ILE A 212 -1.91 18.70 15.69
C ILE A 212 -2.88 18.68 16.83
N THR A 213 -4.14 18.40 16.51
CA THR A 213 -5.19 18.15 17.50
C THR A 213 -5.54 16.68 17.50
N VAL A 214 -5.44 16.04 18.66
CA VAL A 214 -5.91 14.67 18.88
C VAL A 214 -7.19 14.70 19.71
N GLN A 215 -8.24 14.05 19.23
CA GLN A 215 -9.53 14.01 19.89
C GLN A 215 -10.08 12.58 20.03
N THR A 216 -10.51 12.19 21.24
CA THR A 216 -11.26 10.95 21.43
C THR A 216 -12.71 11.10 21.00
N GLN A 217 -13.31 10.02 20.50
CA GLN A 217 -14.72 10.03 20.15
C GLN A 217 -15.60 10.23 21.40
N HIS A 218 -15.58 9.35 22.41
CA HIS A 218 -16.43 9.47 23.61
C HIS A 218 -15.74 8.94 24.90
N PRO A 219 -15.92 9.62 26.05
CA PRO A 219 -16.14 11.06 26.18
C PRO A 219 -15.09 11.84 25.40
N ILE A 220 -15.48 13.02 24.91
CA ILE A 220 -14.61 13.88 24.12
C ILE A 220 -13.50 14.42 25.02
N LYS A 221 -12.25 14.09 24.69
CA LYS A 221 -11.04 14.71 25.23
C LYS A 221 -10.23 15.17 24.04
N SER A 222 -9.84 16.43 24.05
CA SER A 222 -8.99 17.02 23.01
C SER A 222 -7.66 17.46 23.62
N ARG A 223 -6.57 17.29 22.87
CA ARG A 223 -5.27 17.87 23.18
C ARG A 223 -4.65 18.40 21.88
N THR A 224 -4.09 19.60 21.97
CA THR A 224 -3.41 20.25 20.85
C THR A 224 -1.91 20.32 21.12
N PHE A 225 -1.12 20.10 20.07
CA PHE A 225 0.33 20.08 20.09
C PHE A 225 0.86 21.00 19.00
N GLN A 226 1.82 21.84 19.37
CA GLN A 226 2.47 22.76 18.46
C GLN A 226 3.74 22.11 17.91
N LEU A 227 3.81 21.92 16.59
CA LEU A 227 4.99 21.41 15.91
C LEU A 227 5.98 22.54 15.62
N ASN A 228 7.28 22.23 15.70
CA ASN A 228 8.32 23.12 15.18
C ASN A 228 8.54 22.92 13.67
N ASP A 229 9.27 23.84 13.04
CA ASP A 229 9.51 23.82 11.59
C ASP A 229 10.12 22.51 11.08
N LYS A 230 11.02 21.90 11.85
CA LYS A 230 11.66 20.63 11.49
C LYS A 230 10.66 19.48 11.46
N GLU A 231 9.73 19.45 12.42
CA GLU A 231 8.66 18.46 12.51
C GLU A 231 7.61 18.67 11.39
N VAL A 232 7.24 19.93 11.12
CA VAL A 232 6.34 20.27 10.00
C VAL A 232 6.94 19.84 8.66
N MET A 233 8.21 20.16 8.43
CA MET A 233 8.92 19.77 7.19
C MET A 233 9.03 18.25 7.06
N PHE A 234 9.20 17.54 8.16
CA PHE A 234 9.19 16.08 8.15
C PHE A 234 7.84 15.52 7.70
N LEU A 235 6.71 15.98 8.27
CA LEU A 235 5.38 15.52 7.86
C LEU A 235 5.10 15.85 6.39
N ARG A 236 5.42 17.06 5.94
CA ARG A 236 5.26 17.49 4.54
C ARG A 236 6.08 16.66 3.55
N SER A 237 7.17 16.03 4.00
CA SER A 237 7.98 15.15 3.16
C SER A 237 7.35 13.75 2.93
N LEU A 238 6.42 13.35 3.80
CA LEU A 238 5.82 12.00 3.81
C LEU A 238 4.35 12.04 3.38
N LEU A 239 3.59 12.95 3.95
CA LEU A 239 2.15 13.09 3.75
C LEU A 239 1.88 13.91 2.49
N PRO A 240 0.77 13.65 1.79
CA PRO A 240 0.36 14.53 0.72
C PRO A 240 0.05 15.92 1.27
N SER A 241 0.35 16.95 0.49
CA SER A 241 -0.11 18.30 0.76
C SER A 241 -1.63 18.30 0.66
N ILE A 242 -2.34 18.10 1.78
CA ILE A 242 -3.74 18.49 1.82
C ILE A 242 -3.68 20.00 1.77
N VAL A 243 -4.07 20.55 0.63
CA VAL A 243 -4.50 21.94 0.56
C VAL A 243 -5.73 21.98 1.45
N CYS A 244 -5.56 22.38 2.71
CA CYS A 244 -6.67 22.98 3.43
C CYS A 244 -6.95 24.26 2.65
N GLU A 245 -7.89 24.21 1.70
CA GLU A 245 -8.45 25.43 1.17
C GLU A 245 -9.08 26.14 2.37
N PRO A 246 -8.65 27.37 2.72
CA PRO A 246 -9.41 28.17 3.64
C PRO A 246 -10.73 28.52 2.94
N GLU A 247 -11.86 28.13 3.55
CA GLU A 247 -13.16 28.76 3.28
C GLU A 247 -13.12 30.25 3.65
#